data_AF-A0A7K2ZYR5-F1
#
_entry.id   AF-A0A7K2ZYR5-F1
#
_cell.length_a   1.000
_cell.length_b   1.000
_cell.length_c   1.000
_cell.angle_alpha   90.00
_cell.angle_beta   90.00
_cell.angle_gamma   90.00
#
_symmetry.space_group_name_H-M   'P 1'
#
loop_
_entity.id
_entity.type
_entity.pdbx_description
1 polymer ?
#
loop_
_entity_poly.entity_id
_entity_poly.type
_entity_poly.pdbx_seq_one_letter_code
_entity_poly.pdbx_strand_id
1 'polypeptide(L)'
;MAPDEAVVGCTGKLVLGTRGADGPGEVLVRVRGGTETFLAFSDEPLERGSTVLVIESRGTRQVVVMAWTDPLLADGEGGAR
;
A
#
# COMPACT_ATOMS: atom_id res chain seq x y z
N MET A 1 8.01 11.89 16.82
CA MET A 1 7.23 11.02 15.91
C MET A 1 8.04 10.87 14.65
N ALA A 2 8.41 9.65 14.27
CA ALA A 2 9.16 9.44 13.04
C ALA A 2 8.27 9.86 11.85
N PRO A 3 8.79 10.56 10.83
CA PRO A 3 8.00 10.97 9.68
C PRO A 3 7.46 9.79 8.86
N ASP A 4 7.81 8.56 9.17
CA ASP A 4 7.25 7.39 8.49
C ASP A 4 5.97 6.89 9.18
N GLU A 5 5.74 7.21 10.45
CA GLU A 5 4.65 6.63 11.26
C GLU A 5 3.25 7.06 10.77
N ALA A 6 3.13 8.26 10.19
CA ALA A 6 1.87 8.77 9.66
C ALA A 6 1.37 8.04 8.40
N VAL A 7 2.18 7.16 7.80
CA VAL A 7 1.81 6.39 6.61
C VAL A 7 1.04 5.12 6.98
N VAL A 8 1.12 4.65 8.23
CA VAL A 8 0.39 3.48 8.71
C VAL A 8 -1.12 3.75 8.65
N GLY A 9 -1.87 2.83 8.07
CA GLY A 9 -3.30 2.97 7.79
C GLY A 9 -3.64 3.70 6.48
N CYS A 10 -2.65 4.25 5.77
CA CYS A 10 -2.88 4.82 4.45
C CYS A 10 -2.90 3.72 3.38
N THR A 11 -3.70 3.93 2.33
CA THR A 11 -3.69 3.08 1.14
C THR A 11 -2.76 3.64 0.07
N GLY A 12 -2.22 2.74 -0.73
CA GLY A 12 -1.31 3.07 -1.83
C GLY A 12 -1.50 2.16 -3.03
N LYS A 13 -0.74 2.45 -4.08
CA LYS A 13 -0.71 1.62 -5.30
C LYS A 13 0.72 1.20 -5.59
N LEU A 14 0.93 -0.10 -5.83
CA LEU A 14 2.24 -0.61 -6.21
C LEU A 14 2.63 -0.08 -7.59
N VAL A 15 3.78 0.57 -7.67
CA VAL A 15 4.44 0.93 -8.94
C VAL A 15 5.46 -0.13 -9.34
N LEU A 16 6.00 -0.88 -8.38
CA LEU A 16 6.73 -2.12 -8.62
C LEU A 16 6.11 -3.22 -7.76
N GLY A 17 5.88 -4.38 -8.36
CA GLY A 17 5.36 -5.55 -7.65
C GLY A 17 6.32 -6.02 -6.57
N THR A 18 5.77 -6.50 -5.46
CA THR A 18 6.56 -7.18 -4.43
C THR A 18 6.81 -8.63 -4.85
N ARG A 19 7.80 -9.27 -4.24
CA ARG A 19 8.14 -10.69 -4.51
C ARG A 19 7.93 -11.53 -3.26
N GLY A 20 7.04 -11.11 -2.36
CA GLY A 20 6.89 -11.72 -1.04
C GLY A 20 8.20 -11.66 -0.25
N ALA A 21 8.55 -12.78 0.38
CA ALA A 21 9.82 -12.96 1.08
C ALA A 21 11.08 -12.75 0.20
N ASP A 22 10.98 -12.90 -1.12
CA ASP A 22 12.13 -12.78 -2.04
C ASP A 22 12.51 -11.33 -2.35
N GLY A 23 11.71 -10.33 -1.94
CA GLY A 23 12.15 -8.95 -1.94
C GLY A 23 11.06 -7.89 -2.15
N PRO A 24 11.40 -6.62 -1.88
CA PRO A 24 10.44 -5.53 -1.85
C PRO A 24 10.01 -5.07 -3.25
N GLY A 25 8.80 -4.54 -3.30
CA GLY A 25 8.31 -3.70 -4.39
C GLY A 25 8.47 -2.22 -4.04
N GLU A 26 7.70 -1.39 -4.71
CA GLU A 26 7.65 0.05 -4.48
C GLU A 26 6.20 0.52 -4.53
N VAL A 27 5.79 1.32 -3.56
CA VAL A 27 4.43 1.81 -3.39
C VAL A 27 4.40 3.34 -3.40
N LEU A 28 3.41 3.90 -4.11
CA LEU A 28 3.01 5.30 -3.97
C LEU A 28 1.86 5.38 -2.96
N VAL A 29 2.08 6.06 -1.83
CA VAL A 29 1.08 6.19 -0.76
C VAL A 29 0.62 7.63 -0.67
N ARG A 30 -0.70 7.82 -0.56
CA ARG A 30 -1.27 9.15 -0.28
C ARG A 30 -1.17 9.43 1.21
N VAL A 31 -0.39 10.44 1.60
CA VAL A 31 -0.14 10.78 2.99
C VAL A 31 0.12 12.29 3.11
N ARG A 32 -0.34 12.93 4.20
CA ARG A 32 -0.13 14.36 4.48
C ARG A 32 -0.52 15.32 3.35
N GLY A 33 -1.56 14.99 2.60
CA GLY A 33 -2.02 15.80 1.46
C GLY A 33 -1.13 15.70 0.21
N GLY A 34 -0.13 14.82 0.21
CA GLY A 34 0.72 14.51 -0.95
C GLY A 34 0.72 13.03 -1.28
N THR A 35 1.61 12.64 -2.20
CA THR A 35 1.94 11.24 -2.48
C THR A 35 3.44 11.06 -2.29
N GLU A 36 3.82 10.04 -1.53
CA GLU A 36 5.22 9.71 -1.27
C GLU A 36 5.51 8.27 -1.69
N THR A 37 6.75 8.00 -2.09
CA THR A 37 7.21 6.67 -2.51
C THR A 37 7.90 5.95 -1.35
N PHE A 38 7.58 4.67 -1.16
CA PHE A 38 8.18 3.81 -0.14
C PHE A 38 8.56 2.44 -0.73
N LEU A 39 9.60 1.82 -0.17
CA LEU A 39 9.88 0.40 -0.40
C LEU A 39 8.81 -0.43 0.30
N ALA A 40 8.15 -1.32 -0.44
CA ALA A 40 7.02 -2.09 0.04
C ALA A 40 7.42 -3.55 0.26
N PHE A 41 7.25 -4.03 1.50
CA PHE A 41 7.38 -5.44 1.85
C PHE A 41 6.01 -6.06 2.04
N SER A 42 5.82 -7.29 1.61
CA SER A 42 4.60 -8.06 1.82
C SER A 42 4.96 -9.53 2.05
N ASP A 43 4.08 -10.27 2.71
CA ASP A 43 4.25 -11.72 2.91
C ASP A 43 4.12 -12.47 1.57
N GLU A 44 3.07 -12.15 0.82
CA GLU A 44 2.79 -12.74 -0.49
C GLU A 44 3.25 -11.83 -1.64
N PRO A 45 3.61 -12.36 -2.81
CA PRO A 45 3.88 -11.55 -4.00
C PRO A 45 2.63 -10.77 -4.44
N LEU A 46 2.80 -9.47 -4.67
CA LEU A 46 1.73 -8.58 -5.12
C LEU A 46 2.13 -7.93 -6.45
N GLU A 47 1.21 -7.96 -7.40
CA GLU A 47 1.48 -7.43 -8.74
C GLU A 47 1.57 -5.90 -8.75
N ARG A 48 2.29 -5.37 -9.74
CA ARG A 48 2.27 -3.92 -10.03
C ARG A 48 0.83 -3.48 -10.28
N GLY A 49 0.44 -2.36 -9.67
CA GLY A 49 -0.89 -1.79 -9.80
C GLY A 49 -1.87 -2.27 -8.73
N SER A 50 -1.50 -3.26 -7.91
CA SER A 50 -2.31 -3.67 -6.76
C SER A 50 -2.50 -2.51 -5.79
N THR A 51 -3.74 -2.35 -5.32
CA THR A 51 -4.06 -1.48 -4.18
C THR A 51 -3.62 -2.19 -2.91
N VAL A 52 -2.93 -1.46 -2.04
CA VAL A 52 -2.39 -2.02 -0.80
C VAL A 52 -2.67 -1.10 0.39
N LEU A 53 -2.75 -1.70 1.57
CA LEU A 53 -2.84 -1.00 2.85
C LEU A 53 -1.49 -1.06 3.55
N VAL A 54 -0.99 0.08 4.03
CA VAL A 54 0.20 0.08 4.89
C VAL A 54 -0.19 -0.32 6.31
N ILE A 55 0.41 -1.40 6.81
CA ILE A 55 0.12 -1.95 8.13
C ILE A 55 1.24 -1.70 9.14
N GLU A 56 2.45 -1.41 8.66
CA GLU A 56 3.60 -1.12 9.51
C GLU A 56 4.59 -0.16 8.82
N SER A 57 5.21 0.69 9.63
CA SER A 57 6.36 1.51 9.26
C SER A 57 7.63 0.84 9.78
N ARG A 58 8.57 0.52 8.89
CA ARG A 58 9.91 0.00 9.24
C ARG A 58 10.94 1.14 9.36
N GLY A 59 10.49 2.39 9.23
CA GLY A 59 11.34 3.57 9.13
C GLY A 59 12.13 3.62 7.82
N THR A 60 12.91 4.68 7.61
CA THR A 60 13.79 4.82 6.43
C THR A 60 13.10 4.66 5.07
N ARG A 61 11.83 5.09 4.96
CA ARG A 61 10.98 4.93 3.76
C ARG A 61 10.68 3.48 3.39
N GLN A 62 10.57 2.60 4.39
CA GLN A 62 10.23 1.20 4.21
C GLN A 62 8.94 0.91 4.96
N VAL A 63 8.01 0.24 4.29
CA VAL A 63 6.69 -0.08 4.83
C VAL A 63 6.36 -1.55 4.62
N VAL A 64 5.56 -2.10 5.52
CA VAL A 64 4.91 -3.40 5.32
C VAL A 64 3.50 -3.15 4.81
N VAL A 65 3.12 -3.84 3.75
CA VAL A 65 1.85 -3.70 3.08
C VAL A 65 1.17 -5.05 2.87
N MET A 66 -0.15 -5.02 2.81
CA MET A 66 -0.97 -6.16 2.38
C MET A 66 -1.91 -5.75 1.26
N ALA A 67 -2.38 -6.72 0.47
CA ALA A 67 -3.42 -6.48 -0.52
C ALA A 67 -4.65 -5.85 0.15
N TRP A 68 -5.20 -4.81 -0.47
CA TRP A 68 -6.36 -4.10 0.02
C TRP A 68 -7.45 -4.07 -1.03
N THR A 69 -8.64 -4.53 -0.64
CA THR A 69 -9.88 -4.34 -1.39
C THR A 69 -10.70 -3.29 -0.66
N ASP A 70 -11.06 -2.20 -1.35
CA ASP A 70 -11.91 -1.18 -0.76
C ASP A 70 -13.30 -1.77 -0.51
N PRO A 71 -13.78 -1.83 0.75
CA PRO A 71 -15.06 -2.43 1.06
C PRO A 71 -16.23 -1.71 0.39
N LEU A 72 -16.11 -0.39 0.16
CA LEU A 72 -17.14 0.40 -0.53
C LEU A 72 -17.17 0.15 -2.03
N LEU A 73 -16.11 -0.44 -2.60
CA LEU A 73 -16.05 -0.88 -3.99
C LEU A 73 -16.34 -2.39 -4.14
N ALA A 74 -16.30 -3.15 -3.05
CA ALA A 74 -16.52 -4.60 -3.05
C ALA A 74 -18.01 -4.96 -3.20
N ASP A 75 -18.91 -4.09 -2.72
CA ASP A 75 -20.36 -4.24 -2.81
C ASP A 75 -20.90 -3.75 -4.17
N GLY A 76 -20.44 -4.38 -5.25
CA GLY A 76 -20.85 -4.09 -6.62
C GLY A 76 -22.26 -4.57 -7.01
N GLU A 77 -23.28 -4.31 -6.19
CA GLU A 77 -24.68 -4.15 -6.63
C GLU A 77 -25.20 -2.82 -6.06
N GLY A 78 -25.05 -1.73 -6.82
CA GLY A 78 -25.29 -0.39 -6.25
C GLY A 78 -25.30 0.81 -7.20
N GLY A 79 -25.77 0.67 -8.44
CA GLY A 79 -26.54 1.71 -9.14
C GLY A 79 -25.82 2.91 -9.81
N ALA A 80 -25.86 2.93 -11.13
CA ALA A 80 -26.29 4.10 -11.91
C ALA A 80 -26.85 3.65 -13.27
N ARG A 81 -28.18 3.62 -13.37
CA ARG A 81 -28.96 3.84 -14.61
C ARG A 81 -29.76 5.11 -14.39
#